data_AF-A1ZSK8-F1
#
_entry.id   AF-A1ZSK8-F1
#
_cell.length_a   1.000
_cell.length_b   1.000
_cell.length_c   1.000
_cell.angle_alpha   90.00
_cell.angle_beta   90.00
_cell.angle_gamma   90.00
#
_symmetry.space_group_name_H-M   'P 1'
#
loop_
_entity.id
_entity.type
_entity.pdbx_description
1 polymer ?
#
loop_
_entity_poly.entity_id
_entity_poly.type
_entity_poly.pdbx_seq_one_letter_code
_entity_poly.pdbx_strand_id
1 'polypeptide(L)'
;MTFRIAFDLDDTLISPDQAFVSELFPPPALVRILGFEPLRLHFKRLYKQLKKQKVEVWIYTYIYRLFWLYGVHLNGIINGAIHKERMKNIPKNISKYPPAFGIDALIDNSLRVYKEGQENNFTVVRVLPNDDQWYGALDSLLLKRQCQ
;
A
#
# COMPACT_ATOMS: atom_id res chain seq x y z
N MET A 1 20.92 -0.24 -2.15
CA MET A 1 19.67 -1.00 -2.37
C MET A 1 18.51 -0.01 -2.43
N THR A 2 17.50 -0.24 -3.27
CA THR A 2 16.34 0.64 -3.39
C THR A 2 15.29 0.23 -2.36
N PHE A 3 14.83 1.15 -1.53
CA PHE A 3 13.79 0.88 -0.54
C PHE A 3 12.42 0.71 -1.20
N ARG A 4 11.66 -0.30 -0.82
CA ARG A 4 10.39 -0.67 -1.45
C ARG A 4 9.25 -0.68 -0.43
N ILE A 5 8.20 0.05 -0.74
CA ILE A 5 6.98 0.09 0.07
C ILE A 5 5.84 -0.48 -0.77
N ALA A 6 5.11 -1.45 -0.20
CA ALA A 6 3.84 -1.90 -0.75
C ALA A 6 2.68 -1.30 0.03
N PHE A 7 1.57 -1.05 -0.66
CA PHE A 7 0.30 -0.64 -0.05
C PHE A 7 -0.75 -1.72 -0.30
N ASP A 8 -1.55 -1.99 0.73
CA ASP A 8 -2.86 -2.58 0.53
C ASP A 8 -3.82 -1.60 -0.14
N LEU A 9 -4.96 -2.09 -0.60
CA LEU A 9 -5.95 -1.29 -1.30
C LEU A 9 -7.21 -1.07 -0.47
N ASP A 10 -7.98 -2.12 -0.20
CA ASP A 10 -9.26 -2.00 0.49
C ASP A 10 -9.05 -1.48 1.92
N ASP A 11 -9.85 -0.48 2.29
CA ASP A 11 -9.80 0.25 3.56
C ASP A 11 -8.43 0.87 3.91
N THR A 12 -7.52 0.92 2.93
CA THR A 12 -6.17 1.49 3.05
C THR A 12 -6.01 2.65 2.07
N LEU A 13 -6.15 2.39 0.77
CA LEU A 13 -6.07 3.36 -0.32
C LEU A 13 -7.40 3.59 -1.04
N ILE A 14 -8.36 2.68 -0.95
CA ILE A 14 -9.74 2.89 -1.40
C ILE A 14 -10.70 2.40 -0.32
N SER A 15 -11.91 2.94 -0.29
CA SER A 15 -12.91 2.55 0.71
C SER A 15 -14.27 2.46 0.02
N PRO A 16 -14.76 1.23 -0.23
CA PRO A 16 -16.09 1.01 -0.81
C PRO A 16 -17.22 1.61 0.03
N ASP A 17 -17.05 1.66 1.35
CA ASP A 17 -18.00 2.18 2.34
C ASP A 17 -17.81 3.69 2.64
N GLN A 18 -16.90 4.37 1.95
CA GLN A 18 -16.60 5.79 2.11
C GLN A 18 -16.15 6.19 3.53
N ALA A 19 -15.45 5.29 4.21
CA ALA A 19 -14.84 5.49 5.54
C ALA A 19 -13.80 6.62 5.59
N PHE A 20 -13.32 7.13 4.45
CA PHE A 20 -12.41 8.26 4.37
C PHE A 20 -12.61 9.12 3.13
N VAL A 21 -12.08 10.35 3.20
CA VAL A 21 -12.09 11.31 2.09
C VAL A 21 -11.17 10.83 0.96
N SER A 22 -11.67 10.94 -0.27
CA SER A 22 -10.93 10.62 -1.48
C SER A 22 -10.27 11.85 -2.12
N GLU A 23 -9.29 11.60 -2.98
CA GLU A 23 -8.71 12.58 -3.89
C GLU A 23 -9.80 13.24 -4.76
N LEU A 24 -9.71 14.56 -4.90
CA LEU A 24 -10.68 15.34 -5.68
C LEU A 24 -10.45 15.23 -7.20
N PHE A 25 -9.24 14.85 -7.62
CA PHE A 25 -8.89 14.73 -9.03
C PHE A 25 -8.08 13.45 -9.35
N PRO A 26 -8.50 12.63 -10.33
CA PRO A 26 -9.73 12.75 -11.15
C PRO A 26 -11.02 12.76 -10.31
N PRO A 27 -12.12 13.39 -10.80
CA PRO A 27 -13.35 13.51 -10.02
C PRO A 27 -13.86 12.13 -9.54
N PRO A 28 -14.19 11.95 -8.25
CA PRO A 28 -14.64 10.67 -7.70
C PRO A 28 -15.74 9.98 -8.50
N ALA A 29 -16.73 10.76 -8.98
CA ALA A 29 -17.82 10.24 -9.80
C ALA A 29 -17.33 9.62 -11.12
N LEU A 30 -16.35 10.24 -11.78
CA LEU A 30 -15.76 9.72 -13.02
C LEU A 30 -15.01 8.41 -12.76
N VAL A 31 -14.25 8.34 -11.66
CA VAL A 31 -13.50 7.14 -11.28
C VAL A 31 -14.46 5.97 -11.04
N ARG A 32 -15.59 6.22 -10.38
CA ARG A 32 -16.65 5.24 -10.16
C ARG A 32 -17.33 4.79 -11.46
N ILE A 33 -17.59 5.71 -12.39
CA ILE A 33 -18.12 5.37 -13.72
C ILE A 33 -17.17 4.43 -14.48
N LEU A 34 -15.86 4.56 -14.27
CA LEU A 34 -14.85 3.66 -14.85
C LEU A 34 -14.72 2.33 -14.10
N GLY A 35 -15.55 2.08 -13.09
CA GLY A 35 -15.61 0.83 -12.33
C GLY A 35 -14.56 0.73 -11.22
N PHE A 36 -14.02 1.86 -10.74
CA PHE A 36 -13.07 1.87 -9.64
C PHE A 36 -13.54 2.73 -8.47
N GLU A 37 -13.05 2.42 -7.28
CA GLU A 37 -13.17 3.35 -6.16
C GLU A 37 -12.09 4.43 -6.21
N PRO A 38 -12.41 5.68 -5.83
CA PRO A 38 -11.44 6.76 -5.79
C PRO A 38 -10.34 6.55 -4.75
N LEU A 39 -9.12 7.00 -5.05
CA LEU A 39 -7.99 6.88 -4.12
C LEU A 39 -8.17 7.79 -2.90
N ARG A 40 -7.74 7.32 -1.74
CA ARG A 40 -7.69 8.05 -0.47
C ARG A 40 -6.90 9.35 -0.63
N LEU A 41 -7.43 10.41 -0.01
CA LEU A 41 -6.81 11.73 -0.03
C LEU A 41 -5.35 11.66 0.44
N HIS A 42 -4.51 12.47 -0.21
CA HIS A 42 -3.07 12.62 0.01
C HIS A 42 -2.19 11.50 -0.55
N PHE A 43 -2.75 10.41 -1.08
CA PHE A 43 -1.93 9.37 -1.71
C PHE A 43 -1.10 9.90 -2.89
N LYS A 44 -1.65 10.80 -3.73
CA LYS A 44 -0.89 11.37 -4.86
C LYS A 44 0.31 12.20 -4.38
N ARG A 45 0.10 12.98 -3.31
CA ARG A 45 1.16 13.80 -2.71
C ARG A 45 2.25 12.90 -2.12
N LEU A 46 1.84 11.88 -1.36
CA LEU A 46 2.72 10.89 -0.78
C LEU A 46 3.54 10.16 -1.85
N TYR A 47 2.89 9.69 -2.92
CA TYR A 47 3.55 9.04 -4.05
C TYR A 47 4.66 9.93 -4.64
N LYS A 48 4.38 11.22 -4.88
CA LYS A 48 5.40 12.16 -5.37
C LYS A 48 6.58 12.31 -4.42
N GLN A 49 6.33 12.32 -3.11
CA GLN A 49 7.39 12.38 -2.09
C GLN A 49 8.24 11.10 -2.09
N LEU A 50 7.60 9.93 -2.11
CA LEU A 50 8.29 8.64 -2.19
C LEU A 50 9.17 8.53 -3.45
N LYS A 51 8.65 8.96 -4.60
CA LYS A 51 9.41 9.00 -5.86
C LYS A 51 10.63 9.92 -5.78
N LYS A 52 10.51 11.11 -5.18
CA LYS A 52 11.65 12.02 -4.97
C LYS A 52 12.74 11.39 -4.12
N GLN A 53 12.37 10.55 -3.16
CA GLN A 53 13.29 9.81 -2.29
C GLN A 53 13.79 8.48 -2.88
N LYS A 54 13.52 8.24 -4.18
CA LYS A 54 13.88 7.00 -4.89
C LYS A 54 13.33 5.75 -4.17
N VAL A 55 12.15 5.86 -3.57
CA VAL A 55 11.41 4.71 -3.02
C VAL A 55 10.58 4.09 -4.13
N GLU A 56 10.62 2.76 -4.24
CA GLU A 56 9.73 2.02 -5.12
C GLU A 56 8.37 1.83 -4.47
N VAL A 57 7.31 2.09 -5.24
CA VAL A 57 5.92 2.01 -4.78
C VAL A 57 5.24 0.81 -5.42
N TRP A 58 4.78 -0.12 -4.60
CA TRP A 58 4.14 -1.37 -4.98
C TRP A 58 2.71 -1.44 -4.43
N ILE A 59 1.88 -2.30 -5.03
CA ILE A 59 0.53 -2.60 -4.53
C ILE A 59 0.39 -4.09 -4.26
N TYR A 60 -0.22 -4.45 -3.14
CA TYR A 60 -0.40 -5.83 -2.69
C TYR A 60 -1.83 -6.35 -3.00
N THR A 61 -2.33 -6.12 -4.22
CA THR A 61 -3.63 -6.62 -4.71
C THR A 61 -3.78 -6.49 -6.24
N TYR A 62 -4.97 -6.71 -6.81
CA TYR A 62 -5.23 -6.96 -8.23
C TYR A 62 -5.49 -5.74 -9.15
N ILE A 63 -5.34 -4.49 -8.70
CA ILE A 63 -5.80 -3.32 -9.49
C ILE A 63 -4.65 -2.38 -9.92
N TYR A 64 -4.17 -2.54 -11.15
CA TYR A 64 -3.15 -1.66 -11.74
C TYR A 64 -3.74 -0.39 -12.40
N ARG A 65 -4.88 -0.53 -13.08
CA ARG A 65 -5.43 0.49 -13.98
C ARG A 65 -5.90 1.74 -13.24
N LEU A 66 -6.39 1.60 -12.01
CA LEU A 66 -6.79 2.73 -11.16
C LEU A 66 -5.65 3.76 -11.05
N PHE A 67 -4.43 3.31 -10.75
CA PHE A 67 -3.30 4.20 -10.47
C PHE A 67 -2.90 5.07 -11.68
N TRP A 68 -3.11 4.58 -12.89
CA TRP A 68 -2.85 5.35 -14.11
C TRP A 68 -3.77 6.56 -14.26
N LEU A 69 -5.03 6.44 -13.84
CA LEU A 69 -5.97 7.58 -13.84
C LEU A 69 -5.49 8.73 -12.93
N TYR A 70 -4.65 8.42 -11.95
CA TYR A 70 -4.08 9.37 -11.00
C TYR A 70 -2.66 9.84 -11.39
N GLY A 71 -2.13 9.38 -12.53
CA GLY A 71 -0.75 9.65 -12.94
C GLY A 71 0.29 8.95 -12.06
N VAL A 72 -0.07 7.83 -11.43
CA VAL A 72 0.78 7.05 -10.54
C VAL A 72 1.34 5.86 -11.29
N HIS A 73 2.67 5.82 -11.43
CA HIS A 73 3.41 4.69 -12.01
C HIS A 73 3.96 3.80 -10.90
N LEU A 74 3.32 2.64 -10.71
CA LEU A 74 3.75 1.63 -9.76
C LEU A 74 4.99 0.88 -10.27
N ASN A 75 5.86 0.49 -9.34
CA ASN A 75 7.03 -0.33 -9.60
C ASN A 75 6.69 -1.83 -9.69
N GLY A 76 5.60 -2.27 -9.07
CA GLY A 76 5.12 -3.63 -9.19
C GLY A 76 3.84 -3.90 -8.43
N ILE A 77 3.31 -5.10 -8.65
CA ILE A 77 2.07 -5.59 -8.05
C ILE A 77 2.28 -7.02 -7.53
N ILE A 78 1.76 -7.29 -6.34
CA ILE A 78 1.69 -8.62 -5.74
C ILE A 78 0.21 -8.96 -5.54
N ASN A 79 -0.36 -9.73 -6.46
CA ASN A 79 -1.73 -10.22 -6.33
C ASN A 79 -1.78 -11.58 -5.60
N GLY A 80 -2.98 -12.05 -5.25
CA GLY A 80 -3.16 -13.30 -4.51
C GLY A 80 -2.59 -14.54 -5.20
N ALA A 81 -2.61 -14.60 -6.53
CA ALA A 81 -2.03 -15.72 -7.29
C ALA A 81 -0.50 -15.72 -7.21
N ILE A 82 0.14 -14.56 -7.43
CA ILE A 82 1.59 -14.36 -7.28
C ILE A 82 2.02 -14.67 -5.85
N HIS A 83 1.24 -14.22 -4.86
CA HIS A 83 1.47 -14.50 -3.47
C HIS A 83 1.43 -16.00 -3.18
N LYS A 84 0.32 -16.66 -3.54
CA LYS A 84 0.13 -18.10 -3.31
C LYS A 84 1.25 -18.91 -3.96
N GLU A 85 1.65 -18.57 -5.19
CA GLU A 85 2.75 -19.24 -5.88
C GLU A 85 4.07 -19.13 -5.11
N ARG A 86 4.42 -17.92 -4.66
CA ARG A 86 5.65 -17.67 -3.91
C ARG A 86 5.66 -18.38 -2.55
N MET A 87 4.49 -18.55 -1.94
CA MET A 87 4.33 -19.15 -0.62
C MET A 87 4.21 -20.68 -0.63
N LYS A 88 4.14 -21.36 -1.78
CA LYS A 88 3.90 -22.82 -1.87
C LYS A 88 4.83 -23.67 -1.00
N ASN A 89 6.09 -23.24 -0.85
CA ASN A 89 7.12 -23.98 -0.10
C ASN A 89 7.37 -23.40 1.29
N ILE A 90 6.57 -22.44 1.74
CA ILE A 90 6.70 -21.81 3.05
C ILE A 90 5.63 -22.44 3.95
N PRO A 91 6.00 -23.20 5.01
CA PRO A 91 5.07 -23.95 5.85
C PRO A 91 4.23 -23.08 6.80
N LYS A 92 4.15 -21.77 6.53
CA LYS A 92 3.44 -20.80 7.36
C LYS A 92 2.21 -20.27 6.63
N ASN A 93 1.07 -20.30 7.31
CA ASN A 93 -0.15 -19.67 6.84
C ASN A 93 -0.13 -18.17 7.18
N ILE A 94 0.57 -17.39 6.35
CA ILE A 94 0.68 -15.92 6.47
C ILE A 94 -0.21 -15.29 5.41
N SER A 95 -1.01 -14.29 5.79
CA SER A 95 -1.97 -13.64 4.87
C SER A 95 -1.27 -12.77 3.81
N LYS A 96 -0.24 -12.03 4.21
CA LYS A 96 0.64 -11.25 3.33
C LYS A 96 2.08 -11.37 3.83
N TYR A 97 3.02 -11.64 2.93
CA TYR A 97 4.43 -11.80 3.30
C TYR A 97 5.34 -10.97 2.36
N PRO A 98 5.39 -9.64 2.58
CA PRO A 98 6.21 -8.71 1.79
C PRO A 98 7.70 -9.11 1.63
N PRO A 99 8.38 -9.71 2.64
CA PRO A 99 9.77 -10.10 2.49
C PRO A 99 10.04 -11.07 1.34
N ALA A 100 9.08 -11.95 1.00
CA ALA A 100 9.24 -12.89 -0.12
C ALA A 100 9.36 -12.21 -1.50
N PHE A 101 9.07 -10.91 -1.57
CA PHE A 101 9.13 -10.06 -2.76
C PHE A 101 10.20 -8.96 -2.62
N GLY A 102 10.98 -8.97 -1.54
CA GLY A 102 11.95 -7.92 -1.24
C GLY A 102 11.30 -6.57 -0.96
N ILE A 103 10.09 -6.56 -0.39
CA ILE A 103 9.40 -5.35 0.06
C ILE A 103 9.80 -5.08 1.51
N ASP A 104 10.27 -3.86 1.78
CA ASP A 104 10.81 -3.47 3.09
C ASP A 104 9.71 -3.11 4.10
N ALA A 105 8.59 -2.56 3.61
CA ALA A 105 7.44 -2.21 4.44
C ALA A 105 6.11 -2.37 3.71
N LEU A 106 5.10 -2.81 4.44
CA LEU A 106 3.72 -2.88 3.99
C LEU A 106 2.86 -1.85 4.76
N ILE A 107 2.09 -1.05 4.02
CA ILE A 107 1.07 -0.17 4.57
C ILE A 107 -0.28 -0.87 4.44
N ASP A 108 -0.97 -1.11 5.55
CA ASP A 108 -2.16 -1.96 5.61
C ASP A 108 -3.03 -1.57 6.80
N ASN A 109 -4.36 -1.70 6.70
CA ASN A 109 -5.26 -1.37 7.81
C ASN A 109 -5.48 -2.53 8.79
N SER A 110 -5.20 -3.76 8.35
CA SER A 110 -5.55 -4.99 9.04
C SER A 110 -4.73 -5.20 10.31
N LEU A 111 -5.44 -5.37 11.43
CA LEU A 111 -4.80 -5.79 12.70
C LEU A 111 -4.17 -7.18 12.56
N ARG A 112 -4.77 -8.08 11.77
CA ARG A 112 -4.21 -9.42 11.52
C ARG A 112 -2.86 -9.32 10.84
N VAL A 113 -2.77 -8.56 9.74
CA VAL A 113 -1.51 -8.39 8.99
C VAL A 113 -0.45 -7.74 9.87
N TYR A 114 -0.82 -6.74 10.68
CA TYR A 114 0.09 -6.12 11.63
C TYR A 114 0.66 -7.12 12.65
N LYS A 115 -0.18 -7.97 13.25
CA LYS A 115 0.26 -9.02 14.18
C LYS A 115 1.15 -10.05 13.49
N GLU A 116 0.79 -10.49 12.29
CA GLU A 116 1.62 -11.39 11.49
C GLU A 116 3.00 -10.78 11.18
N GLY A 117 3.06 -9.46 10.96
CA GLY A 117 4.30 -8.69 10.82
C GLY A 117 5.20 -8.79 12.04
N GLN A 118 4.64 -8.63 13.23
CA GLN A 118 5.36 -8.79 14.50
C GLN A 118 5.86 -10.24 14.68
N GLU A 119 4.99 -11.22 14.44
CA GLU A 119 5.30 -12.65 14.62
C GLU A 119 6.34 -13.18 13.62
N ASN A 120 6.43 -12.57 12.44
CA ASN A 120 7.30 -13.02 11.34
C ASN A 120 8.39 -12.01 10.98
N ASN A 121 8.64 -11.02 11.85
CA ASN A 121 9.71 -10.03 11.72
C ASN A 121 9.73 -9.25 10.39
N PHE A 122 8.57 -8.74 9.97
CA PHE A 122 8.49 -7.80 8.85
C PHE A 122 7.72 -6.54 9.20
N THR A 123 8.07 -5.44 8.53
CA THR A 123 7.53 -4.12 8.86
C THR A 123 6.15 -3.94 8.28
N VAL A 124 5.18 -3.67 9.16
CA VAL A 124 3.83 -3.24 8.79
C VAL A 124 3.56 -1.90 9.45
N VAL A 125 3.25 -0.88 8.65
CA VAL A 125 2.72 0.40 9.15
C VAL A 125 1.21 0.32 9.08
N ARG A 126 0.59 0.14 10.24
CA ARG A 126 -0.86 0.04 10.32
C ARG A 126 -1.49 1.42 10.20
N VAL A 127 -2.37 1.61 9.24
CA VAL A 127 -3.13 2.86 9.04
C VAL A 127 -4.61 2.61 9.22
N LEU A 128 -5.31 3.46 9.96
CA LEU A 128 -6.75 3.28 10.17
C LEU A 128 -7.55 4.08 9.13
N PRO A 129 -8.73 3.62 8.70
CA PRO A 129 -9.57 4.37 7.76
C PRO A 129 -9.92 5.78 8.29
N ASN A 130 -10.19 5.90 9.58
CA ASN A 130 -10.57 7.17 10.24
C ASN A 130 -9.38 8.08 10.62
N ASP A 131 -8.18 7.77 10.18
CA ASP A 131 -6.99 8.61 10.42
C ASP A 131 -6.76 9.57 9.24
N ASP A 132 -7.10 10.85 9.42
CA ASP A 132 -6.89 11.88 8.40
C ASP A 132 -5.41 12.21 8.18
N GLN A 133 -4.53 11.84 9.12
CA GLN A 133 -3.08 12.06 9.07
C GLN A 133 -2.29 10.78 8.77
N TRP A 134 -2.96 9.73 8.25
CA TRP A 134 -2.37 8.41 7.99
C TRP A 134 -1.05 8.44 7.22
N TYR A 135 -0.88 9.41 6.32
CA TYR A 135 0.31 9.57 5.49
C TYR A 135 1.55 9.95 6.31
N GLY A 136 1.38 10.62 7.45
CA GLY A 136 2.47 10.99 8.37
C GLY A 136 3.09 9.78 9.07
N ALA A 137 2.38 8.65 9.17
CA ALA A 137 2.94 7.42 9.71
C ALA A 137 4.17 6.94 8.92
N LEU A 138 4.24 7.28 7.62
CA LEU A 138 5.37 6.94 6.77
C LEU A 138 6.59 7.81 7.01
N ASP A 139 6.47 9.00 7.60
CA ASP A 139 7.62 9.86 7.88
C ASP A 139 8.59 9.18 8.84
N SER A 140 8.05 8.49 9.86
CA SER A 140 8.84 7.70 10.81
C SER A 140 9.57 6.53 10.14
N LEU A 141 8.94 5.90 9.15
CA LEU A 141 9.53 4.81 8.37
C LEU A 141 10.69 5.32 7.51
N LEU A 142 10.50 6.46 6.85
CA LEU A 142 11.50 7.08 5.98
C LEU A 142 12.68 7.67 6.76
N LEU A 143 12.44 8.18 7.97
CA LEU A 143 13.50 8.61 8.89
C LEU A 143 14.38 7.43 9.32
N LYS A 144 13.78 6.30 9.72
CA LYS A 144 14.54 5.09 10.10
C LYS A 144 15.47 4.60 8.98
N ARG A 145 15.04 4.73 7.72
CA ARG A 145 15.86 4.42 6.55
C ARG A 145 17.10 5.31 6.43
N GLN A 146 17.01 6.60 6.77
CA GLN A 146 18.13 7.54 6.62
C GLN A 146 19.26 7.30 7.63
N CYS A 147 18.96 6.62 8.74
CA CYS A 147 19.92 6.28 9.78
C CYS A 147 20.62 4.93 9.57
N GLN A 148 20.31 4.21 8.49
CA GLN A 148 20.87 2.90 8.13
C GLN A 148 21.81 3.03 6.92
#